data_AF-A0A5N9CWC6-F1
#
_entry.id   AF-A0A5N9CWC6-F1
#
_cell.length_a   1.000
_cell.length_b   1.000
_cell.length_c   1.000
_cell.angle_alpha   90.00
_cell.angle_beta   90.00
_cell.angle_gamma   90.00
#
_symmetry.space_group_name_H-M   'P 1'
#
loop_
_entity.id
_entity.type
_entity.pdbx_description
1 polymer ?
#
loop_
_entity_poly.entity_id
_entity_poly.type
_entity_poly.pdbx_seq_one_letter_code
_entity_poly.pdbx_strand_id
1 'polypeptide(L)' 'MVERKRNKGGRRFWGCSNFPRCTVISNTKPVGICEHCQNFMSESRKDGVLCVSCAREVGGNQFRTQEEVLVR' A
#
# COMPACT_ATOMS: atom_id res chain seq x y z
N MET A 1 1.62 -6.77 -4.41
CA MET A 1 1.29 -5.69 -5.38
C MET A 1 2.46 -5.56 -6.34
N VAL A 2 2.18 -5.20 -7.59
CA VAL A 2 3.19 -4.96 -8.63
C VAL A 2 3.19 -3.48 -8.95
N GLU A 3 4.36 -2.86 -8.90
CA GLU A 3 4.56 -1.49 -9.35
C GLU A 3 4.46 -1.43 -10.87
N ARG A 4 3.66 -0.50 -11.38
CA ARG A 4 3.48 -0.25 -12.81
C ARG A 4 3.57 1.25 -13.06
N LYS A 5 4.06 1.60 -14.24
CA LYS A 5 4.13 3.00 -14.69
C LYS A 5 3.05 3.25 -15.72
N ARG A 6 2.32 4.36 -15.59
CA ARG A 6 1.36 4.78 -16.61
C ARG A 6 2.11 5.41 -17.77
N ASN A 7 1.81 4.95 -19.00
CA ASN A 7 2.41 5.51 -20.22
C ASN A 7 2.15 7.01 -20.35
N LYS A 8 0.94 7.45 -20.00
CA LYS A 8 0.56 8.87 -20.00
C LYS A 8 0.83 9.51 -18.63
N GLY A 9 1.78 10.44 -18.60
CA GLY A 9 2.15 11.23 -17.42
C GLY A 9 3.14 10.57 -16.46
N GLY A 10 3.62 9.36 -16.76
CA GLY A 10 4.73 8.71 -16.05
C GLY A 10 4.47 8.37 -14.57
N ARG A 11 3.24 8.59 -14.07
CA ARG A 11 2.86 8.32 -12.69
C ARG A 11 2.93 6.82 -12.41
N ARG A 12 3.44 6.47 -11.23
CA ARG A 12 3.52 5.09 -10.74
C ARG A 12 2.21 4.73 -10.05
N PHE A 13 1.79 3.50 -10.22
CA PHE A 13 0.63 2.92 -9.57
C PHE A 13 0.95 1.49 -9.20
N TRP A 14 0.35 1.01 -8.12
CA TRP A 14 0.51 -0.34 -7.63
C TRP A 14 -0.78 -1.11 -7.89
N GLY A 15 -0.68 -2.14 -8.72
CA GLY A 15 -1.78 -3.02 -9.06
C GLY A 15 -1.62 -4.41 -8.43
N CYS A 16 -2.71 -5.18 -8.43
CA CYS A 16 -2.65 -6.58 -8.04
C CYS A 16 -1.84 -7.41 -9.05
N SER A 17 -1.08 -8.40 -8.56
CA SER A 17 -0.34 -9.34 -9.43
C SER A 17 -1.28 -10.29 -10.18
N ASN A 18 -2.45 -10.58 -9.62
CA ASN A 18 -3.37 -11.60 -10.11
C ASN A 18 -4.53 -11.03 -10.95
N PHE A 19 -4.26 -10.05 -11.80
CA PHE A 19 -5.25 -9.53 -12.75
C PHE A 19 -5.62 -10.62 -13.78
N PRO A 20 -6.91 -10.83 -14.15
CA PRO A 20 -8.10 -10.02 -13.88
C PRO A 20 -8.87 -10.39 -12.60
N ARG A 21 -8.44 -11.41 -11.84
CA ARG A 21 -9.14 -11.83 -10.61
C ARG A 21 -9.13 -10.77 -9.51
N CYS A 22 -8.24 -9.80 -9.60
CA CYS A 22 -8.07 -8.73 -8.63
C CYS A 22 -7.80 -7.42 -9.37
N THR A 23 -8.72 -6.45 -9.25
CA THR A 23 -8.72 -5.18 -10.01
C THR A 23 -8.35 -3.96 -9.16
N VAL A 24 -7.87 -4.19 -7.93
CA VAL A 24 -7.45 -3.16 -7.00
C VAL A 24 -6.23 -2.42 -7.53
N ILE A 25 -6.29 -1.08 -7.50
CA ILE A 25 -5.22 -0.17 -7.93
C ILE A 25 -5.03 0.90 -6.85
N SER A 26 -3.77 1.18 -6.49
CA SER A 26 -3.41 2.29 -5.61
C SER A 26 -2.40 3.21 -6.28
N ASN A 27 -2.53 4.52 -6.06
CA ASN A 27 -1.55 5.52 -6.51
C ASN A 27 -0.47 5.79 -5.46
N THR A 28 -0.60 5.20 -4.27
CA THR A 28 0.35 5.31 -3.16
C THR A 28 1.04 3.98 -2.97
N LYS A 29 2.29 4.02 -2.48
CA LYS A 29 3.06 2.82 -2.20
C LYS A 29 2.32 1.98 -1.14
N PRO A 30 2.17 0.66 -1.35
CA PRO A 30 1.62 -0.22 -0.34
C PRO A 30 2.62 -0.38 0.82
N VAL A 31 2.13 -0.33 2.05
CA VAL A 31 2.92 -0.45 3.28
C VAL A 31 2.71 -1.77 4.02
N GLY A 32 1.69 -2.53 3.65
CA GLY A 32 1.40 -3.81 4.28
C GLY A 32 0.17 -4.51 3.72
N ILE A 33 -0.22 -5.59 4.39
CA ILE A 33 -1.44 -6.38 4.12
C ILE A 33 -2.39 -6.21 5.30
N CYS A 34 -3.67 -6.00 5.00
CA CYS A 34 -4.74 -5.93 5.98
C CYS A 34 -5.08 -7.33 6.46
N GLU A 35 -5.00 -7.59 7.76
CA GLU A 35 -5.27 -8.90 8.34
C GLU A 35 -6.73 -9.35 8.13
N HIS A 36 -7.67 -8.40 8.11
CA HIS A 36 -9.10 -8.67 8.02
C HIS A 36 -9.55 -9.18 6.64
N CYS A 37 -8.99 -8.61 5.57
CA CYS A 37 -9.43 -8.92 4.20
C CYS A 37 -8.28 -9.35 3.29
N GLN A 38 -7.08 -9.52 3.84
CA GLN A 38 -5.86 -9.95 3.13
C GLN A 38 -5.52 -9.09 1.90
N ASN A 39 -6.02 -7.85 1.87
CA ASN A 39 -5.77 -6.88 0.81
C ASN A 39 -4.72 -5.86 1.24
N PHE A 40 -4.12 -5.17 0.28
CA PHE A 40 -3.05 -4.22 0.56
C PHE A 40 -3.54 -2.99 1.33
N MET A 41 -2.63 -2.38 2.05
CA MET A 41 -2.84 -1.10 2.72
C MET A 41 -1.88 -0.06 2.18
N SER A 42 -2.34 1.19 2.14
CA SER A 42 -1.60 2.35 1.63
C SER A 42 -1.50 3.43 2.68
N GLU A 43 -0.45 4.23 2.60
CA GLU A 43 -0.30 5.42 3.43
C GLU A 43 -1.39 6.44 3.12
N SER A 44 -1.92 7.03 4.17
CA SER A 44 -2.87 8.13 4.17
C SER A 44 -2.14 9.43 4.50
N ARG A 45 -2.73 10.57 4.13
CA ARG A 45 -2.13 11.91 4.31
C ARG A 45 -1.99 12.35 5.77
N LYS A 46 -2.67 11.67 6.71
CA LYS A 46 -2.75 12.02 8.13
C LYS A 46 -1.97 11.04 9.01
N ASP A 47 -0.77 10.63 8.59
CA ASP A 47 0.07 9.65 9.31
C ASP A 47 -0.70 8.38 9.71
N GLY A 48 -1.49 7.86 8.77
CA GLY A 48 -2.32 6.68 8.95
C GLY A 48 -2.16 5.72 7.79
N VAL A 49 -2.51 4.46 8.01
CA VAL A 49 -2.48 3.41 7.00
C VAL A 49 -3.92 2.94 6.74
N LEU A 50 -4.39 3.05 5.51
CA LEU A 50 -5.74 2.65 5.11
C LEU A 50 -5.73 1.46 4.16
N CYS A 51 -6.57 0.47 4.41
CA CYS A 51 -6.82 -0.62 3.48
C CYS A 51 -7.61 -0.14 2.27
N VAL A 52 -7.09 -0.40 1.07
CA VAL A 52 -7.75 0.02 -0.19
C VAL A 52 -8.99 -0.78 -0.54
N SER A 53 -9.25 -1.90 0.14
CA SER A 53 -10.40 -2.76 -0.12
C SER A 53 -11.54 -2.60 0.88
N CYS A 54 -11.25 -2.54 2.19
CA CYS A 54 -12.28 -2.43 3.24
C CYS A 54 -12.27 -1.09 3.98
N ALA A 55 -11.42 -0.13 3.56
CA ALA A 55 -11.28 1.18 4.19
C ALA A 55 -10.90 1.15 5.68
N ARG A 56 -10.33 0.05 6.17
CA ARG A 56 -9.84 -0.05 7.55
C ARG A 56 -8.62 0.87 7.74
N GLU A 57 -8.67 1.70 8.77
CA GLU A 57 -7.57 2.59 9.14
C GLU A 57 -6.80 2.03 10.34
N VAL A 58 -5.47 2.14 10.28
CA VAL A 58 -4.53 1.79 11.35
C VAL A 58 -3.66 3.02 11.61
N GLY A 59 -3.48 3.41 12.88
CA GLY A 59 -2.61 4.53 13.23
C GLY A 59 -1.18 4.27 12.78
N GLY A 60 -0.52 5.25 12.14
CA GLY A 60 0.79 5.11 11.52
C GLY A 60 1.93 4.69 12.47
N ASN A 61 1.69 4.72 13.78
CA ASN A 61 2.65 4.34 14.82
C ASN A 61 3.03 2.84 14.83
N GLN A 62 2.42 2.01 13.96
CA GLN A 62 2.71 0.57 13.87
C GLN A 62 3.37 0.14 12.55
N PHE A 63 3.54 1.05 11.58
CA PHE A 63 4.21 0.77 10.30
C PHE A 63 5.53 1.54 10.18
N ARG A 64 6.30 1.62 11.28
CA ARG A 64 7.65 2.18 11.24
C ARG A 64 8.47 1.37 10.25
N THR A 65 8.89 2.06 9.18
CA THR A 65 9.73 1.53 8.11
C THR A 65 10.92 0.77 8.69
N GLN A 66 11.27 -0.34 8.05
CA GLN A 66 12.48 -1.13 8.33
C GLN A 66 13.76 -0.36 8.00
N GLU A 67 14.03 0.73 8.72
CA GLU A 67 15.30 1.46 8.68
C GLU A 67 15.63 2.09 10.05
N GLU A 68 15.43 1.33 11.14
CA GLU A 68 15.90 1.66 12.48
C GLU A 68 16.67 0.49 13.12
N VAL A 69 17.36 -0.35 12.33
CA VAL A 69 18.16 -1.45 12.90
C VAL A 69 19.51 -1.62 12.17
N LEU A 70 20.43 -0.68 12.40
CA LEU A 70 21.90 -0.90 12.53
C LEU A 70 22.57 0.47 12.79
N VAL A 71 23.42 0.80 13.77
CA VAL A 71 24.06 0.18 14.94
C VAL A 71 24.75 1.34 15.67
N ARG A 72 24.65 1.39 17.01
CA ARG A 72 25.47 2.18 17.96
C ARG A 72 25.41 3.71 17.92
#